data_AF-A0A8G1VS40-F1
#
_entry.id   AF-A0A8G1VS40-F1
#
_cell.length_a   1.000
_cell.length_b   1.000
_cell.length_c   1.000
_cell.angle_alpha   90.00
_cell.angle_beta   90.00
_cell.angle_gamma   90.00
#
_symmetry.space_group_name_H-M   'P 1'
#
loop_
_entity.id
_entity.type
_entity.pdbx_description
1 polymer ?
#
loop_
_entity_poly.entity_id
_entity_poly.type
_entity_poly.pdbx_seq_one_letter_code
_entity_poly.pdbx_strand_id
1 'polypeptide(L)'
;MTLYYSLVFCLLVFEMAVFMGLIIPLPFTVKRKLFAFISESPIVAKLQYGLKITFIFILILFIDSVNRVYRVQLELASFKEGGPMGAAALGTDRMEVQARKFYSQRNMYLCGFTLFLSLILNRTYTMILEVLRLEDRVKLLEGDKRAGGKDSARLAQAGDVGEIGRLKQELEAKDRDIETLKKQCEGLTAEYHKLGDQVSAGNKDVAPKKDL
;
A
#
# COMPACT_ATOMS: atom_id res chain seq x y z
N MET A 1 16.47 21.45 16.82
CA MET A 1 16.44 20.49 15.69
C MET A 1 15.67 21.15 14.56
N THR A 2 16.07 20.97 13.31
CA THR A 2 15.28 21.50 12.19
C THR A 2 13.90 20.83 12.15
N LEU A 3 12.87 21.56 11.69
CA LEU A 3 11.47 21.12 11.72
C LEU A 3 11.26 19.74 11.09
N TYR A 4 11.95 19.46 9.98
CA TYR A 4 11.84 18.19 9.27
C TYR A 4 12.36 16.99 10.09
N TYR A 5 13.44 17.09 10.85
CA TYR A 5 13.89 16.00 11.73
C TYR A 5 12.96 15.79 12.92
N SER A 6 12.27 16.84 13.40
CA SER A 6 11.24 16.67 14.43
C SER A 6 10.05 15.86 13.91
N LEU A 7 9.66 16.06 12.65
CA LEU A 7 8.60 15.26 12.02
C LEU A 7 9.02 13.80 11.86
N VAL A 8 10.26 13.55 11.42
CA VAL A 8 10.82 12.19 11.32
C VAL A 8 10.85 11.50 12.69
N PHE A 9 11.19 12.23 13.76
CA PHE A 9 11.14 11.71 15.12
C PHE A 9 9.72 11.31 15.55
N CYS A 10 8.72 12.17 15.31
CA CYS A 10 7.33 11.83 15.62
C CYS A 10 6.85 10.59 14.84
N LEU A 11 7.25 10.48 13.57
CA LEU A 11 6.97 9.30 12.74
C LEU A 11 7.64 8.04 13.30
N LEU A 12 8.90 8.12 13.74
CA LEU A 12 9.59 7.01 14.38
C LEU A 12 8.85 6.52 15.62
N VAL A 13 8.46 7.44 16.51
CA VAL A 13 7.73 7.10 17.75
C VAL A 13 6.38 6.46 17.42
N PHE A 14 5.69 6.98 16.40
CA PHE A 14 4.44 6.39 15.91
C PHE A 14 4.65 4.97 15.37
N GLU A 15 5.65 4.76 14.51
CA GLU A 15 5.99 3.45 13.97
C GLU A 15 6.39 2.47 15.08
N MET A 16 7.11 2.92 16.10
CA MET A 16 7.46 2.08 17.26
C MET A 16 6.21 1.66 18.04
N ALA A 17 5.28 2.57 18.27
CA ALA A 17 4.03 2.26 18.97
C ALA A 17 3.18 1.25 18.17
N VAL A 18 3.06 1.45 16.85
CA VAL A 18 2.33 0.53 15.96
C VAL A 18 3.01 -0.83 15.92
N PHE A 19 4.34 -0.87 15.79
CA PHE A 19 5.11 -2.11 15.75
C PHE A 19 4.98 -2.91 17.05
N MET A 20 5.11 -2.24 18.21
CA MET A 20 4.87 -2.86 19.52
C MET A 20 3.45 -3.40 19.62
N GLY A 21 2.45 -2.65 19.14
CA GLY A 21 1.07 -3.11 19.06
C GLY A 21 0.88 -4.36 18.19
N LEU A 22 1.57 -4.44 17.06
CA LEU A 22 1.52 -5.59 16.15
C LEU A 22 2.19 -6.86 16.72
N ILE A 23 3.28 -6.69 17.47
CA ILE A 23 4.06 -7.79 18.05
C ILE A 23 3.33 -8.48 19.20
N ILE A 24 2.43 -7.78 19.90
CA ILE A 24 1.72 -8.36 21.04
C ILE A 24 1.03 -9.67 20.60
N PRO A 25 1.32 -10.80 21.29
CA PRO A 25 0.72 -12.08 20.97
C PRO A 25 -0.76 -12.08 21.39
N LEU A 26 -1.62 -11.53 20.53
CA LEU A 26 -3.06 -11.59 20.68
C LEU A 26 -3.61 -12.97 20.25
N PRO A 27 -4.67 -13.48 20.90
CA PRO A 27 -5.33 -14.71 20.48
C PRO A 27 -5.95 -14.55 19.08
N PHE A 28 -5.94 -15.64 18.31
CA PHE A 28 -6.31 -15.67 16.88
C PHE A 28 -7.63 -14.95 16.57
N THR A 29 -8.68 -15.18 17.36
CA THR A 29 -10.01 -14.57 17.15
C THR A 29 -9.99 -13.06 17.28
N VAL A 30 -9.17 -12.51 18.18
CA VAL A 30 -9.01 -11.07 18.37
C VAL A 30 -8.16 -10.48 17.25
N LYS A 31 -7.05 -11.13 16.88
CA LYS A 31 -6.24 -10.72 15.72
C LYS A 31 -7.07 -10.68 14.45
N ARG A 32 -7.86 -11.73 14.21
CA ARG A 32 -8.74 -11.85 13.04
C ARG A 32 -9.72 -10.69 12.95
N LYS A 33 -10.43 -10.37 14.03
CA LYS A 33 -11.37 -9.23 14.06
C LYS A 33 -10.67 -7.88 13.90
N LEU A 34 -9.54 -7.68 14.60
CA LEU A 34 -8.78 -6.44 14.54
C LEU A 34 -8.27 -6.19 13.13
N PHE A 35 -7.63 -7.19 12.50
CA PHE A 35 -7.09 -7.06 11.15
C PHE A 35 -8.17 -7.01 10.08
N ALA A 36 -9.30 -7.72 10.24
CA ALA A 36 -10.44 -7.57 9.34
C ALA A 36 -11.02 -6.13 9.40
N PHE A 37 -11.14 -5.55 10.60
CA PHE A 37 -11.59 -4.16 10.78
C PHE A 37 -10.58 -3.15 10.23
N ILE A 38 -9.28 -3.36 10.49
CA ILE A 38 -8.19 -2.55 9.94
C ILE A 38 -8.21 -2.59 8.41
N SER A 39 -8.51 -3.74 7.81
CA SER A 39 -8.53 -3.91 6.35
C SER A 39 -9.78 -3.33 5.69
N GLU A 40 -10.91 -3.26 6.40
CA GLU A 40 -12.15 -2.65 5.92
C GLU A 40 -12.09 -1.11 5.97
N SER A 41 -11.26 -0.55 6.86
CA SER A 41 -11.19 0.89 7.04
C SER A 41 -10.47 1.57 5.87
N PRO A 42 -11.17 2.43 5.07
CA PRO A 42 -10.53 3.19 3.99
C PRO A 42 -9.46 4.15 4.53
N ILE A 43 -9.51 4.46 5.82
CA ILE A 43 -8.50 5.24 6.53
C ILE A 43 -7.17 4.49 6.53
N VAL A 44 -7.17 3.17 6.77
CA VAL A 44 -5.95 2.35 6.81
C VAL A 44 -5.34 2.21 5.42
N ALA A 45 -6.14 2.04 4.37
CA ALA A 45 -5.64 2.03 2.99
C ALA A 45 -4.94 3.36 2.63
N LYS A 46 -5.56 4.50 3.01
CA LYS A 46 -4.93 5.83 2.88
C LYS A 46 -3.67 5.96 3.73
N LEU A 47 -3.67 5.37 4.93
CA LEU A 47 -2.53 5.39 5.85
C LEU A 47 -1.36 4.55 5.31
N GLN A 48 -1.61 3.40 4.69
CA GLN A 48 -0.58 2.63 4.00
C GLN A 48 0.02 3.38 2.81
N TYR A 49 -0.84 4.02 2.00
CA TYR A 49 -0.36 4.85 0.89
C TYR A 49 0.44 6.06 1.41
N GLY A 50 -0.03 6.69 2.48
CA GLY A 50 0.68 7.74 3.20
C GLY A 50 2.04 7.28 3.71
N LEU A 51 2.11 6.12 4.37
CA LEU A 51 3.36 5.52 4.84
C LEU A 51 4.34 5.24 3.69
N LYS A 52 3.87 4.80 2.52
CA LYS A 52 4.73 4.63 1.33
C LYS A 52 5.28 5.97 0.81
N ILE A 53 4.46 7.01 0.77
CA ILE A 53 4.91 8.36 0.37
C ILE A 53 5.93 8.88 1.39
N THR A 54 5.60 8.78 2.68
CA THR A 54 6.47 9.20 3.78
C THR A 54 7.79 8.44 3.76
N PHE A 55 7.79 7.15 3.42
CA PHE A 55 9.00 6.35 3.25
C PHE A 55 9.94 6.92 2.19
N ILE A 56 9.42 7.29 1.00
CA ILE A 56 10.22 7.91 -0.06
C ILE A 56 10.81 9.25 0.43
N PHE A 57 10.01 10.04 1.14
CA PHE A 57 10.47 11.32 1.68
C PHE A 57 11.60 11.14 2.72
N ILE A 58 11.46 10.18 3.65
CA ILE A 58 12.51 9.87 4.62
C ILE A 58 13.75 9.32 3.91
N LEU A 59 13.58 8.55 2.83
CA LEU A 59 14.71 8.02 2.05
C LEU A 59 15.54 9.14 1.43
N ILE A 60 14.90 10.16 0.87
CA ILE A 60 15.57 11.37 0.36
C ILE A 60 16.30 12.10 1.50
N LEU A 61 15.64 12.31 2.64
CA LEU A 61 16.25 12.94 3.82
C LEU A 61 17.43 12.13 4.37
N PHE A 62 17.35 10.81 4.30
CA PHE A 62 18.43 9.92 4.71
C PHE A 62 19.65 10.09 3.80
N ILE A 63 19.46 10.07 2.48
CA ILE A 63 20.55 10.31 1.52
C ILE A 63 21.17 11.69 1.74
N ASP A 64 20.35 12.74 1.92
CA ASP A 64 20.83 14.08 2.26
C ASP A 64 21.66 14.08 3.56
N SER A 65 21.16 13.42 4.60
CA SER A 65 21.84 13.33 5.89
C SER A 65 23.18 12.60 5.79
N VAL A 66 23.27 11.53 4.98
CA VAL A 66 24.52 10.79 4.73
C VAL A 66 25.52 11.67 3.98
N ASN A 67 25.07 12.36 2.93
CA ASN A 67 25.92 13.30 2.17
C ASN A 67 26.46 14.42 3.06
N ARG A 68 25.63 14.94 3.98
CA ARG A 68 26.02 15.95 4.95
C ARG A 68 27.02 15.41 5.96
N VAL A 69 26.80 14.22 6.51
CA VAL A 69 27.73 13.56 7.43
C VAL A 69 29.09 13.34 6.75
N TYR A 70 29.10 12.86 5.51
CA TYR A 70 30.32 12.64 4.74
C TYR A 70 31.09 13.95 4.51
N ARG A 71 30.40 15.02 4.11
CA ARG A 71 31.01 16.35 3.94
C ARG A 71 31.65 16.88 5.22
N VAL A 72 30.92 16.81 6.35
CA VAL A 72 31.43 17.28 7.66
C VAL A 72 32.63 16.44 8.12
N GLN A 73 32.67 15.14 7.79
CA GLN A 73 33.84 14.30 8.08
C GLN A 73 35.06 14.67 7.22
N LEU A 74 34.87 14.97 5.94
CA LEU A 74 35.95 15.44 5.06
C LEU A 74 36.50 16.79 5.51
N GLU A 75 35.64 17.75 5.87
CA GLU A 75 36.06 19.04 6.44
C GLU A 75 36.91 18.83 7.70
N LEU A 76 36.49 17.95 8.61
CA LEU A 76 37.27 17.62 9.81
C LEU A 76 38.62 16.97 9.52
N ALA A 77 38.71 16.14 8.48
CA ALA A 77 39.94 15.48 8.09
C ALA A 77 40.96 16.50 7.53
N SER A 78 40.52 17.43 6.69
CA SER A 78 41.40 18.47 6.13
C SER A 78 41.90 19.46 7.18
N PHE A 79 41.09 19.80 8.18
CA PHE A 79 41.53 20.61 9.34
C PHE A 79 42.54 19.89 10.24
N LYS A 80 42.62 18.56 10.17
CA LYS A 80 43.56 17.75 10.96
C LYS A 80 44.92 17.59 10.28
N GLU A 81 44.98 17.74 8.95
CA GLU A 81 46.21 17.72 8.15
C GLU A 81 46.87 19.11 8.00
N GLY A 82 46.12 20.21 8.17
CA GLY A 82 46.68 21.57 8.23
C GLY A 82 47.54 21.78 9.49
N GLY A 83 48.84 22.01 9.31
CA GLY A 83 49.88 21.96 10.35
C GLY A 83 49.74 22.88 11.59
N PRO A 84 50.75 22.84 12.49
CA PRO A 84 50.67 23.27 13.90
C PRO A 84 50.38 24.77 14.15
N MET A 85 50.44 25.64 13.14
CA MET A 85 50.23 27.09 13.29
C MET A 85 48.77 27.53 13.45
N GLY A 86 47.78 26.67 13.19
CA GLY A 86 46.37 26.98 13.44
C GLY A 86 45.89 26.69 14.87
N ALA A 87 46.67 25.95 15.66
CA ALA A 87 46.19 25.25 16.86
C ALA A 87 45.71 26.16 18.02
N ALA A 88 46.16 27.41 18.09
CA ALA A 88 45.82 28.34 19.17
C ALA A 88 44.55 29.18 18.91
N ALA A 89 44.19 29.41 17.64
CA ALA A 89 42.91 30.04 17.26
C ALA A 89 41.75 29.03 17.11
N LEU A 90 42.09 27.74 17.01
CA LEU A 90 41.19 26.62 16.69
C LEU A 90 40.43 26.00 17.88
N GLY A 91 40.60 26.47 19.11
CA GLY A 91 39.90 25.89 20.27
C GLY A 91 38.37 25.96 20.14
N THR A 92 37.86 27.10 19.68
CA THR A 92 36.43 27.34 19.46
C THR A 92 35.93 26.65 18.19
N ASP A 93 36.69 26.74 17.09
CA ASP A 93 36.34 26.10 15.81
C ASP A 93 36.33 24.57 15.89
N ARG A 94 37.25 23.95 16.66
CA ARG A 94 37.23 22.49 16.88
C ARG A 94 36.00 22.05 17.66
N MET A 95 35.55 22.84 18.65
CA MET A 95 34.30 22.56 19.37
C MET A 95 33.08 22.72 18.46
N GLU A 96 33.03 23.76 17.63
CA GLU A 96 31.93 23.97 16.69
C GLU A 96 31.84 22.88 15.62
N VAL A 97 32.96 22.48 15.02
CA VAL A 97 32.96 21.45 13.97
C VAL A 97 32.69 20.06 14.56
N GLN A 98 33.18 19.77 15.78
CA GLN A 98 32.79 18.55 16.50
C GLN A 98 31.29 18.54 16.83
N ALA A 99 30.71 19.66 17.29
CA ALA A 99 29.27 19.75 17.51
C ALA A 99 28.51 19.47 16.21
N ARG A 100 28.89 20.07 15.08
CA ARG A 100 28.27 19.82 13.76
C ARG A 100 28.32 18.34 13.35
N LYS A 101 29.41 17.63 13.67
CA LYS A 101 29.52 16.17 13.45
C LYS A 101 28.53 15.38 14.28
N PHE A 102 28.40 15.65 15.58
CA PHE A 102 27.41 14.96 16.42
C PHE A 102 25.98 15.25 15.97
N TYR A 103 25.69 16.48 15.55
CA TYR A 103 24.39 16.85 15.00
C TYR A 103 24.05 16.09 13.71
N SER A 104 24.97 16.05 12.74
CA SER A 104 24.72 15.36 11.47
C SER A 104 24.63 13.84 11.66
N GLN A 105 25.46 13.25 12.52
CA GLN A 105 25.43 11.82 12.83
C GLN A 105 24.11 11.40 13.47
N ARG A 106 23.64 12.12 14.50
CA ARG A 106 22.34 11.81 15.14
C ARG A 106 21.19 11.88 14.16
N ASN A 107 21.20 12.88 13.27
CA ASN A 107 20.14 13.05 12.28
C ASN A 107 20.16 11.94 11.23
N MET A 108 21.36 11.49 10.81
CA MET A 108 21.52 10.33 9.94
C MET A 108 20.98 9.06 10.59
N TYR A 109 21.33 8.81 11.86
CA TYR A 109 20.80 7.67 12.59
C TYR A 109 19.29 7.74 12.77
N LEU A 110 18.74 8.92 13.09
CA LEU A 110 17.31 9.12 13.22
C LEU A 110 16.57 8.72 11.94
N CYS A 111 16.99 9.26 10.79
CA CYS A 111 16.41 8.91 9.49
C CYS A 111 16.61 7.42 9.14
N GLY A 112 17.78 6.86 9.43
CA GLY A 112 18.10 5.44 9.18
C GLY A 112 17.23 4.49 10.00
N PHE A 113 17.05 4.77 11.29
CA PHE A 113 16.19 3.96 12.16
C PHE A 113 14.73 4.05 11.74
N THR A 114 14.24 5.22 11.33
CA THR A 114 12.87 5.35 10.81
C THR A 114 12.69 4.49 9.56
N LEU A 115 13.58 4.58 8.57
CA LEU A 115 13.49 3.73 7.36
C LEU A 115 13.51 2.24 7.67
N PHE A 116 14.42 1.83 8.57
CA PHE A 116 14.53 0.44 8.98
C PHE A 116 13.26 -0.05 9.65
N LEU A 117 12.70 0.75 10.55
CA LEU A 117 11.46 0.42 11.25
C LEU A 117 10.26 0.39 10.29
N SER A 118 10.15 1.34 9.36
CA SER A 118 9.13 1.33 8.31
C SER A 118 9.13 0.03 7.49
N LEU A 119 10.33 -0.46 7.12
CA LEU A 119 10.48 -1.71 6.37
C LEU A 119 10.03 -2.92 7.19
N ILE A 120 10.48 -3.00 8.45
CA ILE A 120 10.09 -4.08 9.35
C ILE A 120 8.58 -4.07 9.59
N LEU A 121 7.98 -2.89 9.80
CA LEU A 121 6.55 -2.75 10.04
C LEU A 121 5.75 -3.27 8.84
N ASN A 122 6.11 -2.87 7.62
CA ASN A 122 5.47 -3.36 6.41
C ASN A 122 5.62 -4.88 6.24
N ARG A 123 6.83 -5.42 6.46
CA ARG A 123 7.08 -6.86 6.39
C ARG A 123 6.27 -7.63 7.44
N THR A 124 6.25 -7.14 8.67
CA THR A 124 5.54 -7.75 9.79
C THR A 124 4.03 -7.71 9.56
N TYR A 125 3.50 -6.59 9.08
CA TYR A 125 2.08 -6.45 8.74
C TYR A 125 1.63 -7.48 7.70
N THR A 126 2.38 -7.57 6.59
CA THR A 126 2.07 -8.52 5.50
C THR A 126 2.19 -9.97 5.98
N MET A 127 3.24 -10.28 6.75
CA MET A 127 3.44 -11.61 7.32
C MET A 127 2.30 -12.02 8.26
N ILE A 128 1.82 -11.12 9.13
CA ILE A 128 0.69 -11.42 10.02
C ILE A 128 -0.59 -11.68 9.21
N LEU A 129 -0.85 -10.90 8.16
CA LEU A 129 -1.99 -11.15 7.27
C LEU A 129 -1.91 -12.50 6.57
N GLU A 130 -0.73 -12.88 6.07
CA GLU A 130 -0.50 -14.18 5.45
C GLU A 130 -0.75 -15.32 6.44
N VAL A 131 -0.21 -15.22 7.67
CA VAL A 131 -0.44 -16.21 8.73
C VAL A 131 -1.93 -16.35 9.05
N LEU A 132 -2.66 -15.23 9.19
CA LEU A 132 -4.10 -15.25 9.45
C LEU A 132 -4.89 -15.93 8.31
N ARG A 133 -4.52 -15.66 7.05
CA ARG A 133 -5.13 -16.31 5.88
C ARG A 133 -4.83 -17.81 5.84
N LEU A 134 -3.60 -18.19 6.17
CA LEU A 134 -3.16 -19.60 6.23
C LEU A 134 -3.92 -20.35 7.33
N GLU A 135 -4.00 -19.81 8.54
CA GLU A 135 -4.77 -20.40 9.63
C GLU A 135 -6.27 -20.51 9.30
N ASP A 136 -6.87 -19.50 8.65
CA ASP A 136 -8.26 -19.56 8.20
C ASP A 136 -8.47 -20.66 7.14
N ARG A 137 -7.53 -20.83 6.19
CA ARG A 137 -7.57 -21.91 5.19
C ARG A 137 -7.44 -23.30 5.81
N VAL A 138 -6.55 -23.47 6.79
CA VAL A 138 -6.39 -24.75 7.51
C VAL A 138 -7.68 -25.11 8.23
N LYS A 139 -8.28 -24.18 8.98
CA LYS A 139 -9.54 -24.43 9.70
C LYS A 139 -10.72 -24.72 8.77
N LEU A 140 -10.74 -24.11 7.60
CA LEU A 140 -11.71 -24.41 6.53
C LEU A 140 -11.60 -25.86 6.06
N LEU A 141 -10.37 -26.33 5.81
CA LEU A 141 -10.11 -27.70 5.37
C LEU A 141 -10.38 -28.74 6.47
N GLU A 142 -10.16 -28.37 7.73
CA GLU A 142 -10.48 -29.20 8.91
C GLU A 142 -12.00 -29.28 9.21
N GLY A 143 -12.84 -28.57 8.45
CA GLY A 143 -14.30 -28.63 8.57
C GLY A 143 -14.88 -27.78 9.72
N ASP A 144 -14.11 -26.83 10.25
CA ASP A 144 -14.60 -25.91 11.28
C ASP A 144 -15.61 -24.92 10.69
N LYS A 145 -16.88 -24.98 11.14
CA LYS A 145 -17.98 -24.09 10.68
C LYS A 145 -17.74 -22.60 10.98
N ARG A 146 -16.73 -22.26 11.80
CA ARG A 146 -16.32 -20.88 12.10
C ARG A 146 -15.30 -20.31 11.11
N ALA A 147 -14.78 -21.13 10.21
CA ALA A 147 -13.85 -20.75 9.15
C ALA A 147 -14.64 -20.48 7.85
N GLY A 148 -14.22 -19.49 7.06
CA GLY A 148 -14.95 -19.06 5.85
C GLY A 148 -16.08 -18.05 6.06
N GLY A 149 -16.26 -17.52 7.27
CA GLY A 149 -17.21 -16.43 7.53
C GLY A 149 -16.80 -15.08 6.92
N LYS A 150 -17.63 -14.03 7.13
CA LYS A 150 -17.38 -12.66 6.63
C LYS A 150 -15.96 -12.14 6.90
N ASP A 151 -15.41 -12.42 8.09
CA ASP A 151 -14.05 -11.98 8.45
C ASP A 151 -12.96 -12.61 7.56
N SER A 152 -13.16 -13.86 7.13
CA SER A 152 -12.20 -14.58 6.29
C SER A 152 -12.20 -14.05 4.85
N ALA A 153 -13.39 -13.73 4.31
CA ALA A 153 -13.52 -13.04 3.03
C ALA A 153 -12.86 -11.64 3.05
N ARG A 154 -12.95 -10.93 4.18
CA ARG A 154 -12.34 -9.60 4.37
C ARG A 154 -10.81 -9.68 4.46
N LEU A 155 -10.28 -10.67 5.18
CA LEU A 155 -8.84 -10.93 5.23
C LEU A 155 -8.29 -11.37 3.87
N ALA A 156 -9.06 -12.14 3.10
CA ALA A 156 -8.71 -12.50 1.72
C ALA A 156 -8.62 -11.28 0.79
N GLN A 157 -9.34 -10.19 1.08
CA GLN A 157 -9.20 -8.91 0.35
C GLN A 157 -8.00 -8.06 0.86
N ALA A 158 -7.76 -8.01 2.17
CA ALA A 158 -6.77 -7.14 2.83
C ALA A 158 -5.33 -7.07 2.27
N GLY A 159 -4.80 -8.19 1.81
CA GLY A 159 -3.43 -8.34 1.31
C GLY A 159 -3.29 -8.15 -0.21
N ASP A 160 -4.39 -7.96 -0.94
CA ASP A 160 -4.39 -7.78 -2.39
C ASP A 160 -4.70 -6.33 -2.79
N VAL A 161 -4.13 -5.36 -2.08
CA VAL A 161 -4.35 -3.93 -2.37
C VAL A 161 -4.02 -3.57 -3.83
N GLY A 162 -3.14 -4.34 -4.50
CA GLY A 162 -2.87 -4.25 -5.94
C GLY A 162 -3.88 -5.01 -6.82
N GLU A 163 -4.25 -6.24 -6.48
CA GLU A 163 -5.23 -7.01 -7.26
C GLU A 163 -6.65 -6.52 -7.10
N ILE A 164 -7.06 -5.95 -5.96
CA ILE A 164 -8.40 -5.36 -5.78
C ILE A 164 -8.64 -4.23 -6.77
N GLY A 165 -7.63 -3.39 -7.03
CA GLY A 165 -7.72 -2.34 -8.04
C GLY A 165 -7.90 -2.91 -9.44
N ARG A 166 -7.12 -3.94 -9.79
CA ARG A 166 -7.22 -4.64 -11.07
C ARG A 166 -8.55 -5.37 -11.23
N LEU A 167 -9.00 -6.08 -10.19
CA LEU A 167 -10.25 -6.83 -10.15
C LEU A 167 -11.46 -5.92 -10.17
N LYS A 168 -11.42 -4.74 -9.55
CA LYS A 168 -12.48 -3.72 -9.69
C LYS A 168 -12.57 -3.18 -11.11
N GLN A 169 -11.43 -2.87 -11.74
CA GLN A 169 -11.40 -2.46 -13.14
C GLN A 169 -11.92 -3.56 -14.07
N GLU A 170 -11.57 -4.81 -13.78
CA GLU A 170 -12.03 -5.97 -14.53
C GLU A 170 -13.53 -6.21 -14.33
N LEU A 171 -14.06 -6.01 -13.12
CA LEU A 171 -15.49 -6.10 -12.83
C LEU A 171 -16.28 -4.99 -13.55
N GLU A 172 -15.80 -3.74 -13.51
CA GLU A 172 -16.42 -2.62 -14.24
C GLU A 172 -16.33 -2.79 -15.76
N ALA A 173 -15.27 -3.43 -16.28
CA ALA A 173 -15.20 -3.80 -17.69
C ALA A 173 -16.24 -4.87 -18.04
N LYS A 174 -16.34 -5.94 -17.22
CA LYS A 174 -17.33 -7.01 -17.40
C LYS A 174 -18.77 -6.51 -17.31
N ASP A 175 -19.09 -5.60 -16.39
CA ASP A 175 -20.43 -5.03 -16.27
C ASP A 175 -20.81 -4.20 -17.51
N ARG A 176 -19.87 -3.40 -18.05
CA ARG A 176 -20.07 -2.67 -19.32
C ARG A 176 -20.25 -3.60 -20.51
N ASP A 177 -19.48 -4.68 -20.58
CA ASP A 177 -19.61 -5.70 -21.62
C ASP A 177 -20.99 -6.38 -21.55
N ILE A 178 -21.47 -6.72 -20.35
CA ILE A 178 -22.79 -7.32 -20.13
C ILE A 178 -23.90 -6.35 -20.55
N GLU A 179 -23.79 -5.07 -20.21
CA GLU A 179 -24.77 -4.06 -20.61
C GLU A 179 -24.81 -3.87 -22.14
N THR A 180 -23.63 -3.89 -22.78
CA THR A 180 -23.50 -3.82 -24.23
C THR A 180 -24.09 -5.06 -24.90
N LEU A 181 -23.81 -6.26 -24.38
CA LEU A 181 -24.38 -7.51 -24.87
C LEU A 181 -25.91 -7.50 -24.77
N LYS A 182 -26.47 -7.02 -23.66
CA LYS A 182 -27.93 -6.89 -23.50
C LYS A 182 -28.53 -6.00 -24.58
N LYS A 183 -27.95 -4.82 -24.82
CA LYS A 183 -28.41 -3.90 -25.89
C LYS A 183 -28.30 -4.54 -27.28
N GLN A 184 -27.23 -5.30 -27.55
CA GLN A 184 -27.07 -6.02 -28.80
C GLN A 184 -28.11 -7.14 -28.96
N CYS A 185 -28.38 -7.91 -27.92
CA CYS A 185 -29.42 -8.94 -27.92
C CYS A 185 -30.82 -8.34 -28.12
N GLU A 186 -31.14 -7.22 -27.48
CA GLU A 186 -32.40 -6.50 -27.66
C GLU A 186 -32.55 -5.99 -29.11
N GLY A 187 -31.50 -5.37 -29.66
CA GLY A 187 -31.49 -4.91 -31.05
C GLY A 187 -31.64 -6.05 -32.06
N LEU A 188 -30.93 -7.17 -31.84
CA LEU A 188 -31.03 -8.37 -32.68
C LEU A 188 -32.43 -9.00 -32.61
N THR A 189 -33.03 -9.04 -31.41
CA THR A 189 -34.38 -9.55 -31.21
C THR A 189 -35.40 -8.69 -31.95
N ALA A 190 -35.27 -7.36 -31.89
CA ALA A 190 -36.13 -6.43 -32.62
C ALA A 190 -36.01 -6.57 -34.14
N GLU A 191 -34.79 -6.70 -34.67
CA GLU A 191 -34.51 -6.99 -36.07
C GLU A 191 -35.12 -8.33 -36.50
N TYR A 192 -34.98 -9.38 -35.69
CA TYR A 192 -35.55 -10.69 -35.95
C TYR A 192 -37.08 -10.64 -36.02
N HIS A 193 -37.73 -9.94 -35.08
CA HIS A 193 -39.18 -9.73 -35.13
C HIS A 193 -39.61 -8.95 -36.38
N LYS A 194 -38.90 -7.87 -36.73
CA LYS A 194 -39.19 -7.07 -37.92
C LYS A 194 -39.02 -7.87 -39.22
N LEU A 195 -37.97 -8.69 -39.32
CA LEU A 195 -37.75 -9.57 -40.47
C LEU A 195 -38.81 -10.67 -40.53
N GLY A 196 -39.18 -11.24 -39.38
CA GLY A 196 -40.30 -12.18 -39.26
C GLY A 196 -41.61 -11.56 -39.78
N ASP A 197 -41.92 -10.34 -39.38
CA ASP A 197 -43.10 -9.60 -39.84
C ASP A 197 -43.06 -9.33 -41.36
N GLN A 198 -41.89 -8.96 -41.90
CA GLN A 198 -41.69 -8.74 -43.34
C GLN A 198 -41.85 -10.04 -44.16
N VAL A 199 -41.30 -11.16 -43.70
CA VAL A 199 -41.44 -12.46 -44.36
C VAL A 199 -42.90 -12.94 -44.28
N SER A 200 -43.57 -12.76 -43.13
CA SER A 200 -44.99 -13.08 -42.99
C SER A 200 -45.89 -12.19 -43.85
N ALA A 201 -45.53 -10.92 -44.07
CA ALA A 201 -46.24 -10.03 -44.97
C ALA A 201 -46.03 -10.43 -46.44
N GLY A 202 -44.80 -10.71 -46.87
CA GLY A 202 -44.48 -11.13 -48.23
C GLY A 202 -45.08 -12.49 -48.63
N ASN A 203 -45.32 -13.39 -47.68
CA ASN A 203 -45.95 -14.68 -47.94
C ASN A 203 -47.48 -14.61 -48.10
N LYS A 204 -48.15 -13.52 -47.68
CA LYS A 204 -49.60 -13.35 -47.86
C LYS A 204 -49.99 -12.98 -49.30
N ASP A 205 -49.07 -12.41 -50.06
CA ASP A 205 -49.30 -11.96 -51.44
C ASP A 205 -49.08 -13.06 -52.50
N VAL A 206 -48.60 -14.26 -52.11
CA VAL A 206 -48.24 -15.35 -53.05
C VAL A 206 -49.16 -16.58 -52.92
N ALA A 207 -50.23 -16.53 -52.13
CA ALA A 207 -51.23 -17.60 -52.14
C ALA A 207 -52.24 -17.37 -53.28
N PRO A 208 -52.21 -18.12 -54.41
CA PRO A 208 -53.27 -18.01 -55.40
C PRO A 208 -54.55 -18.56 -54.77
N LYS A 209 -55.59 -17.73 -54.71
CA LYS A 209 -56.95 -18.21 -54.43
C LYS A 209 -57.26 -19.30 -55.45
N LYS A 210 -57.39 -20.54 -55.00
CA LYS A 210 -58.00 -21.61 -55.79
C LYS A 210 -59.49 -21.30 -55.86
N ASP A 211 -59.91 -20.74 -56.99
CA ASP A 211 -61.33 -20.65 -57.35
C ASP A 211 -61.85 -22.07 -57.62
N LEU A 212 -62.82 -22.50 -56.81
CA LEU A 212 -63.79 -23.58 -57.07
C LEU A 212 -65.00 -23.36 -56.16
#